data_AF-A0A521EPX2-F1
#
_entry.id   AF-A0A521EPX2-F1
#
_cell.length_a   1.000
_cell.length_b   1.000
_cell.length_c   1.000
_cell.angle_alpha   90.00
_cell.angle_beta   90.00
_cell.angle_gamma   90.00
#
_symmetry.space_group_name_H-M   'P 1'
#
loop_
_entity.id
_entity.type
_entity.pdbx_description
1 polymer ?
#
loop_
_entity_poly.entity_id
_entity_poly.type
_entity_poly.pdbx_seq_one_letter_code
_entity_poly.pdbx_strand_id
1 'polypeptide(L)'
;MYNKQSYILFAVLFLFSACTQSDPADPEKLETFPLTSVELLESPFSQAQQTDKEYILELEADRLLAPYLIEAGLEPKAPKYGNWENTGLDGHIGGALFDCISLNVCFNR
;
A
#
# COMPACT_ATOMS: atom_id res chain seq x y z
N MET A 1 -67.57 -14.27 7.65
CA MET A 1 -67.09 -15.31 8.60
C MET A 1 -65.66 -15.67 8.22
N TYR A 2 -64.66 -14.97 8.75
CA TYR A 2 -63.26 -15.35 8.54
C TYR A 2 -63.01 -16.68 9.25
N ASN A 3 -62.66 -17.72 8.48
CA ASN A 3 -62.53 -19.09 8.96
C ASN A 3 -61.23 -19.23 9.77
N LYS A 4 -61.29 -19.90 10.92
CA LYS A 4 -60.17 -20.17 11.84
C LYS A 4 -58.94 -20.77 11.13
N GLN A 5 -59.14 -21.48 10.02
CA GLN A 5 -58.09 -22.04 9.16
C GLN A 5 -57.27 -20.96 8.42
N SER A 6 -57.86 -19.81 8.11
CA SER A 6 -57.20 -18.71 7.41
C SER A 6 -56.17 -17.99 8.30
N TYR A 7 -56.41 -17.90 9.61
CA TYR A 7 -55.46 -17.35 10.58
C TYR A 7 -54.24 -18.25 10.78
N ILE A 8 -54.44 -19.57 10.73
CA ILE A 8 -53.34 -20.54 10.86
C ILE A 8 -52.42 -20.44 9.63
N LEU A 9 -52.98 -20.33 8.43
CA LEU A 9 -52.18 -20.12 7.22
C LEU A 9 -51.37 -18.82 7.27
N PHE A 10 -52.00 -17.71 7.69
CA PHE A 10 -51.31 -16.44 7.84
C PHE A 10 -50.23 -16.48 8.92
N ALA A 11 -50.47 -17.14 10.05
CA ALA A 11 -49.49 -17.30 11.12
C ALA A 11 -48.29 -18.15 10.70
N VAL A 12 -48.52 -19.23 9.94
CA VAL A 12 -47.44 -20.07 9.39
C VAL A 12 -46.63 -19.31 8.33
N LEU A 13 -47.28 -18.51 7.47
CA LEU A 13 -46.59 -17.64 6.51
C LEU A 13 -45.73 -16.57 7.21
N PHE A 14 -46.25 -15.99 8.31
CA PHE A 14 -45.55 -14.96 9.08
C PHE A 14 -44.35 -15.54 9.85
N LEU A 15 -44.48 -16.76 10.39
CA LEU A 15 -43.39 -17.50 11.04
C LEU A 15 -42.30 -17.92 10.04
N PHE A 16 -42.66 -18.25 8.79
CA PHE A 16 -41.68 -18.59 7.75
C PHE A 16 -40.85 -17.36 7.31
N SER A 17 -41.47 -16.18 7.19
CA SER A 17 -40.75 -14.93 6.85
C SER A 17 -39.83 -14.43 7.96
N ALA A 18 -40.13 -14.73 9.23
CA ALA A 18 -39.29 -14.30 10.36
C ALA A 18 -37.98 -15.10 10.47
N CYS A 19 -37.86 -16.25 9.81
CA CYS A 19 -36.68 -17.12 9.91
C CYS A 19 -35.64 -16.92 8.79
N THR A 20 -35.90 -16.04 7.81
CA THR A 20 -35.04 -15.85 6.64
C THR A 20 -34.30 -14.51 6.64
N GLN A 21 -33.99 -13.96 7.81
CA GLN A 21 -33.04 -12.85 7.92
C GLN A 21 -31.70 -13.40 8.42
N SER A 22 -30.95 -14.00 7.51
CA SER A 22 -29.49 -14.06 7.66
C SER A 22 -28.96 -12.74 7.13
N ASP A 23 -28.54 -11.84 8.03
CA ASP A 23 -27.72 -10.71 7.62
C ASP A 23 -26.52 -11.26 6.83
N PRO A 24 -26.26 -10.80 5.60
CA PRO A 24 -25.04 -11.18 4.91
C PRO A 24 -23.89 -10.76 5.83
N ALA A 25 -23.08 -11.73 6.25
CA ALA A 25 -21.85 -11.45 6.98
C ALA A 25 -21.03 -10.47 6.12
N ASP A 26 -20.99 -9.21 6.54
CA ASP A 26 -20.13 -8.19 5.94
C ASP A 26 -18.72 -8.78 5.99
N PRO A 27 -18.00 -8.91 4.86
CA PRO A 27 -16.66 -9.49 4.89
C PRO A 27 -15.83 -8.68 5.88
N GLU A 28 -15.45 -9.31 6.99
CA GLU A 28 -14.68 -8.68 8.04
C GLU A 28 -13.45 -8.03 7.40
N LYS A 29 -13.40 -6.70 7.46
CA LYS A 29 -12.39 -5.91 6.75
C LYS A 29 -11.02 -6.26 7.33
N LEU A 30 -10.27 -7.08 6.61
CA LEU A 30 -8.90 -7.43 6.98
C LEU A 30 -8.03 -6.17 6.88
N GLU A 31 -7.38 -5.83 8.00
CA GLU A 31 -6.44 -4.71 8.08
C GLU A 31 -5.01 -5.24 7.91
N THR A 32 -4.14 -4.42 7.31
CA THR A 32 -2.73 -4.75 7.16
C THR A 32 -1.95 -4.49 8.44
N PHE A 33 -0.86 -5.22 8.64
CA PHE A 33 0.07 -4.95 9.74
C PHE A 33 0.94 -3.73 9.42
N PRO A 34 1.19 -2.85 10.40
CA PRO A 34 2.20 -1.82 10.23
C PRO A 34 3.57 -2.47 10.03
N LEU A 35 4.42 -1.86 9.22
CA LEU A 35 5.74 -2.43 8.88
C LEU A 35 6.64 -2.57 10.12
N THR A 36 6.50 -1.68 11.10
CA THR A 36 7.19 -1.73 12.39
C THR A 36 6.78 -2.91 13.26
N SER A 37 5.69 -3.63 12.94
CA SER A 37 5.28 -4.84 13.67
C SER A 37 5.72 -6.14 12.98
N VAL A 38 6.49 -6.06 11.89
CA VAL A 38 6.92 -7.22 11.12
C VAL A 38 8.45 -7.22 11.00
N GLU A 39 9.09 -8.19 11.64
CA GLU A 39 10.53 -8.40 11.57
C GLU A 39 10.84 -9.58 10.63
N LEU A 40 11.73 -9.35 9.66
CA LEU A 40 12.24 -10.41 8.80
C LEU A 40 13.37 -11.14 9.52
N LEU A 41 13.12 -12.39 9.90
CA LEU A 41 14.17 -13.28 10.40
C LEU A 41 15.17 -13.61 9.29
N GLU A 42 16.31 -14.19 9.69
CA GLU A 42 17.37 -14.62 8.77
C GLU A 42 16.79 -15.50 7.65
N SER A 43 16.75 -14.93 6.45
CA SER A 43 16.06 -15.48 5.30
C SER A 43 16.50 -14.77 4.02
N PRO A 44 16.20 -15.33 2.83
CA PRO A 44 16.44 -14.64 1.56
C PRO A 44 15.77 -13.26 1.48
N PHE A 45 14.66 -13.05 2.17
CA PHE A 45 13.96 -11.75 2.20
C PHE A 45 14.70 -10.71 3.05
N SER A 46 15.26 -11.11 4.19
CA SER A 46 16.14 -10.24 5.00
C SER A 46 17.40 -9.86 4.22
N GLN A 47 18.00 -10.81 3.49
CA GLN A 47 19.14 -10.50 2.63
C GLN A 47 18.78 -9.53 1.50
N ALA A 48 17.64 -9.73 0.84
CA ALA A 48 17.17 -8.84 -0.22
C ALA A 48 16.93 -7.41 0.30
N GLN A 49 16.33 -7.28 1.49
CA GLN A 49 16.13 -5.98 2.15
C GLN A 49 17.46 -5.29 2.46
N GLN A 50 18.47 -6.03 2.94
CA GLN A 50 19.78 -5.47 3.25
C GLN A 50 20.53 -5.03 1.99
N THR A 51 20.47 -5.81 0.91
CA THR A 51 21.04 -5.45 -0.38
C THR A 51 20.36 -4.22 -0.99
N ASP A 52 19.03 -4.12 -0.91
CA ASP A 52 18.29 -2.94 -1.35
C ASP A 52 18.70 -1.69 -0.56
N LYS A 53 18.85 -1.83 0.77
CA LYS A 53 19.35 -0.76 1.66
C LYS A 53 20.74 -0.29 1.25
N GLU A 54 21.66 -1.21 0.98
CA GLU A 54 23.02 -0.89 0.54
C GLU A 54 23.01 -0.13 -0.78
N TYR A 55 22.23 -0.61 -1.76
CA TYR A 55 22.07 0.06 -3.05
C TYR A 55 21.56 1.50 -2.91
N ILE A 56 20.54 1.72 -2.08
CA ILE A 56 20.00 3.06 -1.81
C ILE A 56 21.06 4.00 -1.24
N LEU A 57 21.90 3.50 -0.32
CA LEU A 57 22.97 4.28 0.31
C LEU A 57 24.15 4.58 -0.64
N GLU A 58 24.31 3.80 -1.71
CA GLU A 58 25.32 4.05 -2.75
C GLU A 58 24.92 5.16 -3.73
N LEU A 59 23.63 5.52 -3.80
CA LEU A 59 23.14 6.55 -4.71
C LEU A 59 23.52 7.97 -4.24
N GLU A 60 23.88 8.81 -5.19
CA GLU A 60 24.31 10.19 -4.95
C GLU A 60 23.11 11.13 -4.95
N ALA A 61 22.71 11.60 -3.76
CA ALA A 61 21.53 12.43 -3.57
C ALA A 61 21.53 13.71 -4.43
N ASP A 62 22.67 14.39 -4.57
CA ASP A 62 22.77 15.63 -5.34
C ASP A 62 22.46 15.43 -6.83
N ARG A 63 22.76 14.24 -7.37
CA ARG A 63 22.47 13.89 -8.78
C ARG A 63 21.01 13.56 -9.00
N LEU A 64 20.34 12.98 -8.01
CA LEU A 64 18.90 12.70 -8.03
C LEU A 64 18.06 13.96 -7.86
N LEU A 65 18.59 14.95 -7.15
CA LEU A 65 17.95 16.25 -6.95
C LEU A 65 18.14 17.19 -8.14
N ALA A 66 19.12 16.93 -9.01
CA ALA A 66 19.46 17.78 -10.13
C ALA A 66 18.27 18.11 -11.07
N PRO A 67 17.40 17.16 -11.47
CA PRO A 67 16.20 17.48 -12.27
C PRO A 67 15.28 18.49 -11.58
N TYR A 68 15.01 18.32 -10.28
CA TYR A 68 14.13 19.22 -9.53
C TYR A 68 14.72 20.63 -9.40
N LEU A 69 16.04 20.75 -9.23
CA LEU A 69 16.72 22.04 -9.18
C LEU A 69 16.65 22.74 -10.54
N ILE A 70 16.89 22.03 -11.64
CA ILE A 70 16.81 22.56 -13.00
C ILE A 70 15.39 23.07 -13.29
N GLU A 71 14.36 22.28 -13.00
CA GLU A 71 12.95 22.68 -13.20
C GLU A 71 12.54 23.86 -12.29
N ALA A 72 13.18 24.01 -11.12
CA ALA A 72 12.99 25.16 -10.24
C ALA A 72 13.78 26.42 -10.67
N GLY A 73 14.56 26.34 -11.77
CA GLY A 73 15.42 27.43 -12.23
C GLY A 73 16.66 27.66 -11.35
N LEU A 74 17.06 26.67 -10.56
CA LEU A 74 18.23 26.69 -9.69
C LEU A 74 19.40 25.94 -10.34
N GLU A 75 20.62 26.38 -10.03
CA GLU A 75 21.85 25.68 -10.47
C GLU A 75 21.97 24.31 -9.77
N PRO A 76 22.05 23.20 -10.52
CA PRO A 76 22.20 21.88 -9.93
C PRO A 76 23.59 21.70 -9.32
N LYS A 77 23.67 21.02 -8.18
CA LYS A 77 24.94 20.76 -7.46
C LYS A 77 25.80 19.68 -8.12
N ALA A 78 25.17 18.78 -8.87
CA ALA A 78 25.81 17.68 -9.57
C ALA A 78 25.06 17.40 -10.88
N PRO A 79 25.70 16.79 -11.90
CA PRO A 79 25.01 16.45 -13.13
C PRO A 79 23.96 15.36 -12.91
N LYS A 80 22.86 15.41 -13.68
CA LYS A 80 21.83 14.37 -13.68
C LYS A 80 22.44 12.98 -13.84
N TYR A 81 21.75 11.97 -13.32
CA TYR A 81 22.05 10.60 -13.70
C TYR A 81 21.82 10.41 -15.22
N GLY A 82 22.57 9.48 -15.81
CA GLY A 82 22.40 9.13 -17.23
C GLY A 82 21.16 8.27 -17.45
N ASN A 83 20.99 7.77 -18.68
CA ASN A 83 19.90 6.87 -19.07
C ASN A 83 18.52 7.54 -18.92
N TRP A 84 17.54 6.92 -18.26
CA TRP A 84 16.17 7.43 -18.23
C TRP A 84 16.03 8.84 -17.62
N GLU A 85 16.97 9.24 -16.76
CA GLU A 85 17.07 10.57 -16.13
C GLU A 85 17.64 11.67 -17.04
N ASN A 86 18.07 11.31 -18.26
CA ASN A 86 18.46 12.26 -19.29
C ASN A 86 17.74 12.07 -20.64
N THR A 87 16.81 11.10 -20.72
CA THR A 87 16.02 10.81 -21.93
C THR A 87 14.53 11.18 -21.78
N GLY A 88 14.15 11.99 -20.79
CA GLY A 88 12.79 12.53 -20.66
C GLY A 88 11.91 11.88 -19.58
N LEU A 89 12.48 11.05 -18.70
CA LEU A 89 11.84 10.57 -17.46
C LEU A 89 12.53 11.15 -16.21
N ASP A 90 13.10 12.34 -16.38
CA ASP A 90 13.89 13.04 -15.39
C ASP A 90 13.08 13.27 -14.10
N GLY A 91 13.60 12.82 -12.96
CA GLY A 91 12.98 12.90 -11.64
C GLY A 91 12.09 11.72 -11.25
N HIS A 92 11.79 10.77 -12.14
CA HIS A 92 10.98 9.61 -11.78
C HIS A 92 11.71 8.68 -10.80
N ILE A 93 13.01 8.46 -11.01
CA ILE A 93 13.83 7.65 -10.10
C ILE A 93 14.02 8.38 -8.77
N GLY A 94 14.12 9.71 -8.79
CA GLY A 94 14.17 10.53 -7.57
C GLY A 94 12.96 10.28 -6.67
N GLY A 95 11.74 10.36 -7.24
CA GLY A 95 10.50 10.11 -6.52
C GLY A 95 10.39 8.68 -5.97
N ALA A 96 10.66 7.67 -6.81
CA ALA A 96 10.64 6.28 -6.38
C ALA A 96 11.65 6.00 -5.25
N LEU A 97 12.82 6.65 -5.28
CA LEU A 97 13.81 6.50 -4.23
C LEU A 97 13.34 7.09 -2.89
N PHE A 98 12.64 8.23 -2.89
CA PHE A 98 12.10 8.81 -1.66
C PHE A 98 11.13 7.85 -0.95
N ASP A 99 10.28 7.17 -1.72
CA ASP A 99 9.37 6.17 -1.19
C ASP A 99 10.14 4.97 -0.61
N CYS A 100 11.16 4.47 -1.32
CA CYS A 100 12.02 3.39 -0.83
C CYS A 100 12.78 3.76 0.46
N ILE A 101 13.34 4.97 0.55
CA ILE A 101 14.03 5.46 1.75
C ILE A 101 13.04 5.54 2.92
N SER A 102 11.84 6.07 2.68
CA SER A 102 10.79 6.17 3.71
C SER A 102 10.40 4.79 4.23
N LEU A 103 10.28 3.81 3.34
CA LEU A 103 10.01 2.42 3.71
C LEU A 103 11.15 1.81 4.53
N ASN A 104 12.40 2.01 4.12
CA ASN A 104 13.58 1.49 4.82
C ASN A 104 13.69 2.08 6.25
N VAL A 105 13.46 3.39 6.39
CA VAL A 105 13.43 4.07 7.69
C VAL A 105 12.32 3.52 8.59
N CYS A 106 11.15 3.21 8.02
CA CYS A 106 10.03 2.63 8.77
C CYS A 106 10.24 1.16 9.16
N PHE A 107 11.03 0.38 8.42
CA PHE A 107 11.37 -1.00 8.79
C PHE A 107 12.43 -1.10 9.88
N ASN A 108 13.32 -0.10 9.99
CA ASN A 108 14.50 -0.14 10.85
C ASN A 108 14.31 0.64 12.17
N ARG A 109 13.06 0.92 12.56
CA ARG A 109 12.67 1.61 13.78
C ARG A 109 11.68 0.76 14.57
#